data_AF-A0A7X1F8Y3-F1
#
_entry.id   AF-A0A7X1F8Y3-F1
#
_cell.length_a   1.000
_cell.length_b   1.000
_cell.length_c   1.000
_cell.angle_alpha   90.00
_cell.angle_beta   90.00
_cell.angle_gamma   90.00
#
_symmetry.space_group_name_H-M   'P 1'
#
loop_
_entity.id
_entity.type
_entity.pdbx_description
1 polymer ?
#
loop_
_entity_poly.entity_id
_entity_poly.type
_entity_poly.pdbx_seq_one_letter_code
_entity_poly.pdbx_strand_id
1 'polypeptide(L)' 'MDLNHLLYQHQRAMMRSRDAAGVLNPGAFGLVRHYQTRIDRFQALMGVSSRPAWCTPIGAAS' A
#
# COMPACT_ATOMS: atom_id res chain seq x y z
N MET A 1 1.07 -14.69 -5.66
CA MET A 1 1.90 -13.55 -5.21
C MET A 1 1.73 -13.46 -3.71
N ASP A 2 2.82 -13.45 -2.94
CA ASP A 2 2.79 -13.43 -1.48
C ASP A 2 2.57 -12.01 -0.92
N LEU A 3 2.31 -11.90 0.39
CA LEU A 3 2.06 -10.63 1.05
C LEU A 3 3.26 -9.67 0.98
N ASN A 4 4.50 -10.16 1.09
CA ASN A 4 5.68 -9.31 1.03
C ASN A 4 5.84 -8.68 -0.35
N HIS A 5 5.59 -9.45 -1.41
CA HIS A 5 5.62 -8.89 -2.76
C HIS A 5 4.54 -7.81 -2.95
N LEU A 6 3.33 -8.01 -2.40
CA LEU A 6 2.27 -7.00 -2.43
C LEU A 6 2.67 -5.70 -1.70
N LEU A 7 3.26 -5.84 -0.52
CA LEU A 7 3.70 -4.71 0.29
C LEU A 7 4.85 -3.95 -0.36
N TYR A 8 5.80 -4.67 -0.96
CA TYR A 8 6.91 -4.07 -1.71
C TYR A 8 6.40 -3.22 -2.90
N GLN A 9 5.46 -3.75 -3.69
CA GLN A 9 4.91 -2.98 -4.81
C GLN A 9 4.06 -1.79 -4.33
N HIS A 10 3.34 -1.93 -3.22
CA HIS A 10 2.62 -0.82 -2.60
C HIS A 10 3.57 0.31 -2.16
N GLN A 11 4.69 -0.02 -1.51
CA GLN A 11 5.71 0.97 -1.13
C GLN A 11 6.33 1.66 -2.35
N ARG A 12 6.63 0.91 -3.43
CA ARG A 12 7.11 1.51 -4.68
C ARG A 12 6.09 2.45 -5.31
N ALA A 13 4.82 2.08 -5.30
CA ALA A 13 3.74 2.93 -5.79
C ALA A 13 3.63 4.23 -4.96
N MET A 14 3.74 4.14 -3.63
CA MET A 14 3.76 5.29 -2.73
C MET A 14 4.93 6.24 -3.03
N MET A 15 6.16 5.72 -3.14
CA MET A 15 7.34 6.53 -3.47
C MET A 15 7.17 7.24 -4.81
N ARG A 16 6.73 6.51 -5.85
CA ARG A 16 6.46 7.10 -7.17
C ARG A 16 5.37 8.18 -7.14
N SER A 17 4.32 8.00 -6.33
CA SER A 17 3.27 9.00 -6.18
C SER A 17 3.76 10.26 -5.44
N ARG A 18 4.71 10.09 -4.51
CA ARG A 18 5.35 11.19 -3.79
C ARG A 18 6.31 11.97 -4.69
N ASP A 19 7.11 11.28 -5.49
CA ASP A 19 8.00 11.91 -6.48
C ASP A 19 7.20 12.64 -7.58
N ALA A 20 6.02 12.10 -7.92
CA ALA A 20 5.07 12.74 -8.83
C ALA A 20 4.27 13.88 -8.17
N ALA A 21 4.44 14.20 -6.89
CA ALA A 21 3.66 15.27 -6.24
C ALA A 21 3.93 16.69 -6.81
N GLY A 22 4.97 16.87 -7.64
CA GLY A 22 5.15 18.07 -8.47
C GLY A 22 4.23 18.14 -9.70
N VAL A 23 3.66 17.01 -10.14
CA VAL A 23 2.72 16.88 -11.27
C VAL A 23 1.69 15.82 -10.89
N LEU A 24 0.56 16.24 -10.33
CA LEU A 24 -0.55 15.36 -9.90
C LEU A 24 -0.91 14.34 -10.99
N ASN A 25 -0.31 13.14 -10.94
CA ASN A 25 -0.58 12.08 -11.89
C ASN A 25 -1.64 11.16 -11.27
N PRO A 26 -2.90 11.20 -11.75
CA PRO A 26 -3.98 10.39 -11.20
C PRO A 26 -3.71 8.87 -11.29
N GLY A 27 -2.85 8.43 -12.23
CA GLY A 27 -2.43 7.04 -12.35
C GLY A 27 -1.56 6.55 -11.18
N ALA A 28 -0.80 7.45 -10.53
CA ALA A 28 0.08 7.08 -9.43
C ALA A 28 -0.71 6.69 -8.17
N PHE A 29 -1.78 7.44 -7.86
CA PHE A 29 -2.71 7.09 -6.78
C PHE A 29 -3.53 5.82 -7.09
N GLY A 30 -3.80 5.56 -8.38
CA GLY A 30 -4.45 4.33 -8.82
C GLY A 30 -3.68 3.06 -8.45
N LEU A 31 -2.35 3.07 -8.63
CA LEU A 31 -1.49 1.94 -8.25
C LEU A 31 -1.42 1.74 -6.74
N VAL A 32 -1.35 2.83 -5.96
CA VAL A 32 -1.39 2.76 -4.49
C VAL A 32 -2.67 2.07 -4.02
N ARG A 33 -3.82 2.52 -4.52
CA ARG A 33 -5.13 1.94 -4.20
C ARG A 33 -5.22 0.48 -4.66
N HIS A 34 -4.75 0.17 -5.87
CA HIS A 34 -4.76 -1.18 -6.42
C HIS A 34 -4.05 -2.19 -5.50
N TYR A 35 -2.83 -1.87 -5.06
CA TYR A 35 -2.09 -2.75 -4.16
C TYR A 35 -2.69 -2.79 -2.76
N GLN A 36 -3.26 -1.69 -2.27
CA GLN A 36 -3.97 -1.66 -0.98
C GLN A 36 -5.15 -2.63 -0.96
N THR A 37 -6.05 -2.56 -1.96
CA THR A 37 -7.20 -3.49 -2.08
C THR A 37 -6.75 -4.95 -2.12
N ARG A 38 -5.63 -5.24 -2.77
CA ARG A 38 -5.09 -6.60 -2.83
C ARG A 38 -4.50 -7.06 -1.51
N ILE A 39 -3.84 -6.19 -0.75
CA ILE A 39 -3.36 -6.48 0.59
C ILE A 39 -4.54 -6.79 1.51
N ASP A 40 -5.59 -5.96 1.48
CA ASP A 40 -6.79 -6.15 2.32
C ASP A 40 -7.48 -7.49 2.03
N ARG A 41 -7.65 -7.83 0.74
CA ARG A 41 -8.20 -9.13 0.33
C ARG A 41 -7.33 -10.30 0.78
N PHE A 42 -6.01 -10.17 0.67
CA PHE A 42 -5.08 -11.22 1.08
C PHE A 42 -5.10 -11.43 2.60
N GLN A 43 -5.19 -10.35 3.38
CA GLN A 43 -5.33 -10.39 4.83
C GLN A 43 -6.65 -11.03 5.27
N ALA A 44 -7.76 -10.67 4.62
CA ALA A 44 -9.07 -11.29 4.87
C ALA A 44 -9.06 -12.80 4.62
N LEU A 45 -8.39 -13.25 3.54
CA LEU A 45 -8.24 -14.68 3.23
C LEU A 45 -7.39 -15.44 4.24
N MET A 46 -6.42 -14.78 4.88
CA MET A 46 -5.58 -15.39 5.92
C MET A 46 -6.21 -15.30 7.33
N GLY A 47 -7.38 -14.68 7.49
CA GLY A 47 -7.99 -14.43 8.80
C GLY A 47 -7.20 -13.44 9.67
N VAL A 48 -6.26 -12.70 9.07
CA VAL A 48 -5.43 -11.71 9.77
C VAL A 48 -6.15 -10.37 9.68
N SER A 49 -6.89 -9.97 10.71
CA SER A 49 -7.62 -8.69 10.71
C SER A 49 -6.71 -7.48 10.94
N SER A 50 -5.53 -7.69 11.54
CA SER A 50 -4.61 -6.62 11.91
C SER A 50 -3.41 -6.56 10.97
N ARG A 51 -3.27 -5.42 10.29
CA ARG A 51 -2.06 -5.06 9.55
C ARG A 51 -0.86 -5.16 10.50
N PRO A 52 0.25 -5.82 10.13
CA PRO A 52 1.42 -5.91 11.00
C PRO A 52 1.89 -4.51 11.42
N ALA A 53 2.35 -4.34 12.66
CA ALA A 53 2.72 -3.01 13.20
C ALA A 53 3.79 -2.27 12.36
N TRP A 54 4.64 -3.01 11.65
CA TRP A 54 5.64 -2.45 10.74
C TRP A 54 5.07 -1.97 9.39
N CYS A 55 3.84 -2.33 9.07
CA CYS A 55 3.09 -1.89 7.89
C CYS A 55 2.28 -0.61 8.15
N THR A 56 2.24 -0.11 9.39
CA THR A 56 1.59 1.16 9.73
C THR A 56 2.47 2.29 9.19
N PRO A 57 1.94 3.21 8.36
CA PRO A 57 2.71 4.36 7.95
C PRO A 57 3.09 5.17 9.20
N ILE A 58 4.38 5.49 9.32
CA ILE A 58 4.91 6.41 10.33
C ILE A 58 4.13 7.73 10.17
N GLY A 59 3.16 7.97 11.06
CA GLY A 59 2.24 9.12 11.01
C GLY A 59 0.75 8.80 11.14
N ALA A 60 0.32 7.52 11.15
CA ALA A 60 -1.09 7.16 11.38
C ALA A 60 -1.48 7.00 12.86
N ALA A 61 -0.60 7.38 13.79
CA ALA A 61 -0.91 7.48 15.21
C ALA A 61 -1.13 8.95 15.57
N SER A 62 -2.38 9.41 15.47
CA SER A 62 -3.04 10.45 16.28
C SER A 62 -4.50 10.55 15.88
#